data_AF-A0A554K5D2-F1
#
_entry.id   AF-A0A554K5D2-F1
#
_cell.length_a   1.000
_cell.length_b   1.000
_cell.length_c   1.000
_cell.angle_alpha   90.00
_cell.angle_beta   90.00
_cell.angle_gamma   90.00
#
_symmetry.space_group_name_H-M   'P 1'
#
loop_
_entity.id
_entity.type
_entity.pdbx_description
1 polymer ?
#
loop_
_entity_poly.entity_id
_entity_poly.type
_entity_poly.pdbx_seq_one_letter_code
_entity_poly.pdbx_strand_id
1 'polypeptide(L)'
;MPRRTGDFIKFLAEIYMLKRNTREGWHVAGVLPDSLADHVAITAQLAFLLGELEGLSGERCAAIALFHDNGEARIGDHHKIAKRYLDKTDGELAALTDQLRTLPKNLAEKIGELVQQHEHADTPEGRIAKDADTLEFALQAKIHAEAGNVQAARMFARQAKYFKTKAAKDIYDRVAAMDDFANCWNWKLFEK
;
A
#
# COMPACT_ATOMS: atom_id res chain seq x y z
N MET A 1 -33.60 -5.35 -2.02
CA MET A 1 -33.94 -5.49 -0.59
C MET A 1 -32.84 -4.82 0.23
N PRO A 2 -33.14 -3.94 1.19
CA PRO A 2 -32.10 -3.28 1.97
C PRO A 2 -31.49 -4.34 2.90
N ARG A 3 -30.28 -4.83 2.58
CA ARG A 3 -29.47 -5.48 3.62
C ARG A 3 -29.26 -4.42 4.69
N ARG A 4 -29.66 -4.79 5.91
CA ARG A 4 -29.92 -3.89 7.03
C ARG A 4 -28.69 -3.04 7.32
N THR A 5 -28.88 -1.79 7.72
CA THR A 5 -27.82 -0.88 8.20
C THR A 5 -26.78 -1.56 9.13
N GLY A 6 -27.21 -2.58 9.89
CA GLY A 6 -26.34 -3.40 10.74
C GLY A 6 -25.27 -4.23 10.02
N ASP A 7 -25.47 -4.67 8.79
CA ASP A 7 -24.43 -5.39 8.03
C ASP A 7 -23.39 -4.42 7.46
N PHE A 8 -23.81 -3.23 7.05
CA PHE A 8 -22.90 -2.15 6.65
C PHE A 8 -22.00 -1.69 7.81
N ILE A 9 -22.56 -1.59 9.03
CA ILE A 9 -21.80 -1.25 10.23
C ILE A 9 -20.67 -2.27 10.51
N LYS A 10 -20.87 -3.56 10.22
CA LYS A 10 -19.82 -4.58 10.39
C LYS A 10 -18.63 -4.31 9.47
N PHE A 11 -18.89 -4.02 8.19
CA PHE A 11 -17.84 -3.63 7.26
C PHE A 11 -17.08 -2.38 7.75
N LEU A 12 -17.81 -1.35 8.19
CA LEU A 12 -17.20 -0.13 8.73
C LEU A 12 -16.34 -0.42 9.98
N ALA A 13 -16.77 -1.33 10.86
CA ALA A 13 -15.97 -1.72 12.01
C ALA A 13 -14.72 -2.52 11.60
N GLU A 14 -14.83 -3.38 10.59
CA GLU A 14 -13.71 -4.18 10.09
C GLU A 14 -12.61 -3.33 9.46
N ILE A 15 -12.93 -2.31 8.65
CA ILE A 15 -11.88 -1.45 8.05
C ILE A 15 -11.07 -0.68 9.11
N TYR A 16 -11.61 -0.47 10.32
CA TYR A 16 -10.86 0.12 11.43
C TYR A 16 -9.78 -0.81 12.00
N MET A 17 -9.84 -2.12 11.71
CA MET A 17 -8.75 -3.03 12.08
C MET A 17 -7.45 -2.70 11.36
N LEU A 18 -7.48 -2.04 10.20
CA LEU A 18 -6.28 -1.55 9.53
C LEU A 18 -5.48 -0.56 10.39
N LYS A 19 -6.13 0.17 11.32
CA LYS A 19 -5.44 1.04 12.28
C LYS A 19 -4.72 0.28 13.40
N ARG A 20 -5.06 -1.00 13.60
CA ARG A 20 -4.54 -1.85 14.68
C ARG A 20 -3.55 -2.88 14.15
N ASN A 21 -3.73 -3.34 12.93
CA ASN A 21 -2.81 -4.23 12.26
C ASN A 21 -1.59 -3.43 11.82
N THR A 22 -0.42 -3.86 12.27
CA THR A 22 0.87 -3.24 11.97
C THR A 22 1.54 -3.90 10.79
N ARG A 23 2.39 -3.16 10.07
CA ARG A 23 3.21 -3.76 9.00
C ARG A 23 4.30 -4.66 9.57
N GLU A 24 4.12 -5.98 9.42
CA GLU A 24 4.95 -7.02 10.01
C GLU A 24 6.38 -7.03 9.46
N GLY A 25 6.58 -6.48 8.25
CA GLY A 25 7.91 -6.27 7.68
C GLY A 25 8.85 -5.44 8.57
N TRP A 26 8.32 -4.48 9.33
CA TRP A 26 9.13 -3.60 10.19
C TRP A 26 9.53 -4.25 11.51
N HIS A 27 8.69 -5.14 12.06
CA HIS A 27 9.09 -5.95 13.22
C HIS A 27 10.34 -6.77 12.92
N VAL A 28 10.42 -7.37 11.73
CA VAL A 28 11.61 -8.10 11.27
C VAL A 28 12.83 -7.19 11.13
N ALA A 29 12.63 -5.91 10.81
CA ALA A 29 13.70 -4.91 10.72
C ALA A 29 14.08 -4.29 12.08
N GLY A 30 13.40 -4.67 13.18
CA GLY A 30 13.61 -4.10 14.51
C GLY A 30 13.15 -2.64 14.63
N VAL A 31 12.12 -2.27 13.87
CA VAL A 31 11.54 -0.92 13.84
C VAL A 31 10.15 -0.97 14.47
N LEU A 32 9.76 0.10 15.19
CA LEU A 32 8.38 0.26 15.63
C LEU A 32 7.49 0.42 14.38
N PRO A 33 6.61 -0.54 14.07
CA PRO A 33 5.87 -0.51 12.83
C PRO A 33 4.80 0.58 12.85
N ASP A 34 4.54 1.14 11.67
CA ASP A 34 3.32 1.86 11.37
C ASP A 34 2.14 0.89 11.16
N SER A 35 0.92 1.45 11.14
CA SER A 35 -0.29 0.66 10.86
C SER A 35 -0.52 0.47 9.36
N LEU A 36 -1.29 -0.55 8.98
CA LEU A 36 -1.74 -0.70 7.60
C LEU A 36 -2.55 0.51 7.13
N ALA A 37 -3.28 1.17 8.03
CA ALA A 37 -3.99 2.40 7.69
C ALA A 37 -3.05 3.56 7.33
N ASP A 38 -1.89 3.67 7.99
CA ASP A 38 -0.88 4.69 7.66
C ASP A 38 -0.30 4.42 6.26
N HIS A 39 0.10 3.16 6.01
CA HIS A 39 0.56 2.70 4.70
C HIS A 39 -0.45 3.00 3.60
N VAL A 40 -1.69 2.51 3.73
CA VAL A 40 -2.74 2.69 2.72
C VAL A 40 -3.01 4.16 2.44
N ALA A 41 -3.00 5.02 3.46
CA ALA A 41 -3.24 6.45 3.28
C ALA A 41 -2.15 7.13 2.45
N ILE A 42 -0.87 6.80 2.67
CA ILE A 42 0.24 7.35 1.89
C ILE A 42 0.30 6.69 0.50
N THR A 43 0.09 5.38 0.40
CA THR A 43 0.03 4.65 -0.88
C THR A 43 -1.03 5.22 -1.81
N ALA A 44 -2.23 5.56 -1.30
CA ALA A 44 -3.28 6.20 -2.11
C ALA A 44 -2.89 7.59 -2.63
N GLN A 45 -2.18 8.39 -1.81
CA GLN A 45 -1.66 9.69 -2.25
C GLN A 45 -0.58 9.53 -3.32
N LEU A 46 0.35 8.59 -3.15
CA LEU A 46 1.37 8.30 -4.15
C LEU A 46 0.76 7.76 -5.45
N ALA A 47 -0.24 6.88 -5.36
CA ALA A 47 -0.94 6.36 -6.53
C ALA A 47 -1.66 7.47 -7.30
N PHE A 48 -2.26 8.43 -6.61
CA PHE A 48 -2.84 9.62 -7.24
C PHE A 48 -1.77 10.38 -8.04
N LEU A 49 -0.66 10.74 -7.39
CA LEU A 49 0.41 11.54 -8.00
C LEU A 49 1.06 10.81 -9.19
N LEU A 50 1.34 9.51 -9.05
CA LEU A 50 1.88 8.70 -10.13
C LEU A 50 0.90 8.57 -11.31
N GLY A 51 -0.39 8.47 -11.03
CA GLY A 51 -1.46 8.50 -12.04
C GLY A 51 -1.36 9.74 -12.93
N GLU A 52 -1.35 10.91 -12.30
CA GLU A 52 -1.26 12.20 -13.01
C GLU A 52 0.06 12.33 -13.80
N LEU A 53 1.19 11.90 -13.21
CA LEU A 53 2.50 11.94 -13.87
C LEU A 53 2.60 11.01 -15.09
N GLU A 54 1.85 9.90 -15.10
CA GLU A 54 1.78 8.95 -16.21
C GLU A 54 0.63 9.28 -17.20
N GLY A 55 -0.10 10.38 -16.98
CA GLY A 55 -1.21 10.82 -17.85
C GLY A 55 -2.45 9.93 -17.74
N LEU A 56 -2.67 9.30 -16.59
CA LEU A 56 -3.84 8.47 -16.26
C LEU A 56 -4.63 9.11 -15.11
N SER A 57 -5.83 8.59 -14.82
CA SER A 57 -6.64 9.12 -13.71
C SER A 57 -5.99 8.81 -12.37
N GLY A 58 -5.50 9.84 -11.69
CA GLY A 58 -5.02 9.76 -10.32
C GLY A 58 -6.10 9.26 -9.37
N GLU A 59 -7.37 9.68 -9.54
CA GLU A 59 -8.48 9.24 -8.69
C GLU A 59 -8.71 7.73 -8.78
N ARG A 60 -8.61 7.16 -9.98
CA ARG A 60 -8.75 5.71 -10.15
C ARG A 60 -7.59 4.96 -9.51
N CYS A 61 -6.36 5.42 -9.71
CA CYS A 61 -5.17 4.82 -9.10
C CYS A 61 -5.25 4.88 -7.57
N ALA A 62 -5.64 6.03 -7.01
CA ALA A 62 -5.83 6.21 -5.58
C ALA A 62 -6.93 5.32 -5.02
N ALA A 63 -8.04 5.14 -5.74
CA ALA A 63 -9.11 4.24 -5.32
C ALA A 63 -8.65 2.77 -5.29
N ILE A 64 -7.82 2.35 -6.24
CA ILE A 64 -7.24 0.99 -6.25
C ILE A 64 -6.35 0.81 -5.00
N ALA A 65 -5.42 1.73 -4.80
CA ALA A 65 -4.53 1.75 -3.65
C ALA A 65 -5.25 1.82 -2.31
N LEU A 66 -6.37 2.55 -2.21
CA LEU A 66 -7.11 2.70 -0.96
C LEU A 66 -7.68 1.38 -0.42
N PHE A 67 -8.03 0.45 -1.31
CA PHE A 67 -8.68 -0.80 -0.93
C PHE A 67 -7.77 -2.03 -1.05
N HIS A 68 -6.54 -1.92 -1.56
CA HIS A 68 -5.75 -3.09 -1.95
C HIS A 68 -5.50 -4.09 -0.80
N ASP A 69 -5.21 -3.60 0.41
CA ASP A 69 -4.95 -4.43 1.60
C ASP A 69 -6.20 -4.69 2.47
N ASN A 70 -7.41 -4.44 1.98
CA ASN A 70 -8.61 -4.56 2.83
C ASN A 70 -8.82 -5.96 3.41
N GLY A 71 -8.35 -7.01 2.71
CA GLY A 71 -8.37 -8.39 3.21
C GLY A 71 -7.49 -8.59 4.45
N GLU A 72 -6.40 -7.84 4.58
CA GLU A 72 -5.48 -7.88 5.71
C GLU A 72 -6.11 -7.33 7.00
N ALA A 73 -7.27 -6.66 6.94
CA ALA A 73 -8.06 -6.29 8.12
C ALA A 73 -8.43 -7.51 8.98
N ARG A 74 -8.57 -8.70 8.37
CA ARG A 74 -8.96 -9.94 9.06
C ARG A 74 -7.80 -10.87 9.36
N ILE A 75 -6.79 -10.90 8.50
CA ILE A 75 -5.73 -11.89 8.56
C ILE A 75 -4.35 -11.30 8.92
N GLY A 76 -4.24 -9.97 8.98
CA GLY A 76 -2.99 -9.26 9.24
C GLY A 76 -2.07 -9.17 8.01
N ASP A 77 -1.01 -8.37 8.13
CA ASP A 77 0.06 -8.30 7.13
C ASP A 77 0.94 -9.55 7.25
N HIS A 78 1.07 -10.30 6.15
CA HIS A 78 1.95 -11.45 6.10
C HIS A 78 3.31 -11.07 5.55
N HIS A 79 4.33 -11.00 6.40
CA HIS A 79 5.71 -10.79 5.95
C HIS A 79 6.22 -11.92 5.03
N LYS A 80 7.29 -11.65 4.26
CA LYS A 80 7.81 -12.55 3.20
C LYS A 80 8.14 -13.99 3.66
N ILE A 81 8.45 -14.21 4.93
CA ILE A 81 8.72 -15.56 5.46
C ILE A 81 7.40 -16.29 5.74
N ALA A 82 6.42 -15.63 6.35
CA ALA A 82 5.08 -16.20 6.56
C ALA A 82 4.43 -16.63 5.24
N LYS A 83 4.59 -15.83 4.16
CA LYS A 83 4.13 -16.17 2.80
C LYS A 83 4.70 -17.47 2.22
N ARG A 84 5.73 -18.09 2.82
CA ARG A 84 6.25 -19.40 2.38
C ARG A 84 5.43 -20.56 2.92
N TYR A 85 4.65 -20.33 3.96
CA TYR A 85 3.89 -21.34 4.69
C TYR A 85 2.38 -21.09 4.64
N LEU A 86 1.98 -19.86 4.34
CA LEU A 86 0.59 -19.45 4.17
C LEU A 86 0.34 -19.09 2.72
N ASP A 87 -0.75 -19.61 2.16
CA ASP A 87 -1.22 -19.17 0.84
C ASP A 87 -1.82 -17.77 0.97
N LYS A 88 -1.00 -16.75 0.69
CA LYS A 88 -1.41 -15.35 0.83
C LYS A 88 -2.54 -15.03 -0.14
N THR A 89 -2.39 -15.41 -1.40
CA THR A 89 -3.31 -15.00 -2.48
C THR A 89 -4.70 -15.55 -2.23
N ASP A 90 -4.81 -16.84 -1.94
CA ASP A 90 -6.11 -17.47 -1.68
C ASP A 90 -6.68 -17.01 -0.33
N GLY A 91 -5.84 -16.83 0.69
CA GLY A 91 -6.25 -16.34 2.01
C GLY A 91 -6.80 -14.92 1.98
N GLU A 92 -6.14 -14.01 1.28
CA GLU A 92 -6.57 -12.61 1.13
C GLU A 92 -7.83 -12.49 0.31
N LEU A 93 -7.92 -13.24 -0.79
CA LEU A 93 -9.12 -13.28 -1.60
C LEU A 93 -10.32 -13.81 -0.82
N ALA A 94 -10.13 -14.87 -0.01
CA ALA A 94 -11.17 -15.40 0.86
C ALA A 94 -11.60 -14.38 1.93
N ALA A 95 -10.62 -13.76 2.61
CA ALA A 95 -10.87 -12.75 3.63
C ALA A 95 -11.63 -11.53 3.07
N LEU A 96 -11.22 -11.03 1.90
CA LEU A 96 -11.89 -9.96 1.17
C LEU A 96 -13.31 -10.37 0.78
N THR A 97 -13.49 -11.56 0.19
CA THR A 97 -14.80 -12.05 -0.24
C THR A 97 -15.79 -12.07 0.92
N ASP A 98 -15.37 -12.59 2.08
CA ASP A 98 -16.22 -12.63 3.26
C ASP A 98 -16.45 -11.24 3.88
N GLN A 99 -15.49 -10.32 3.80
CA GLN A 99 -15.63 -8.92 4.21
C GLN A 99 -16.69 -8.22 3.37
N LEU A 100 -16.61 -8.35 2.04
CA LEU A 100 -17.50 -7.69 1.08
C LEU A 100 -18.91 -8.28 1.06
N ARG A 101 -19.12 -9.51 1.55
CA ARG A 101 -20.44 -10.16 1.60
C ARG A 101 -21.49 -9.35 2.36
N THR A 102 -21.07 -8.47 3.26
CA THR A 102 -21.96 -7.60 4.06
C THR A 102 -22.47 -6.37 3.30
N LEU A 103 -21.85 -6.03 2.16
CA LEU A 103 -22.17 -4.85 1.37
C LEU A 103 -23.28 -5.10 0.33
N PRO A 104 -23.92 -4.03 -0.19
CA PRO A 104 -24.72 -4.10 -1.40
C PRO A 104 -23.89 -4.67 -2.57
N LYS A 105 -24.51 -5.54 -3.37
CA LYS A 105 -23.83 -6.31 -4.43
C LYS A 105 -22.97 -5.44 -5.35
N ASN A 106 -23.52 -4.34 -5.84
CA ASN A 106 -22.82 -3.39 -6.73
C ASN A 106 -21.60 -2.74 -6.06
N LEU A 107 -21.66 -2.46 -4.76
CA LEU A 107 -20.54 -1.89 -4.02
C LEU A 107 -19.46 -2.95 -3.74
N ALA A 108 -19.88 -4.17 -3.36
CA ALA A 108 -18.99 -5.30 -3.19
C ALA A 108 -18.22 -5.61 -4.48
N GLU A 109 -18.91 -5.67 -5.62
CA GLU A 109 -18.30 -5.88 -6.94
C GLU A 109 -17.29 -4.77 -7.27
N LYS A 110 -17.66 -3.50 -7.06
CA LYS A 110 -16.75 -2.36 -7.30
C LYS A 110 -15.48 -2.42 -6.46
N ILE A 111 -15.57 -2.76 -5.16
CA ILE A 111 -14.38 -2.87 -4.31
C ILE A 111 -13.56 -4.11 -4.69
N GLY A 112 -14.21 -5.24 -4.98
CA GLY A 112 -13.53 -6.45 -5.44
C GLY A 112 -12.73 -6.22 -6.72
N GLU A 113 -13.29 -5.48 -7.69
CA GLU A 113 -12.60 -5.09 -8.92
C GLU A 113 -11.38 -4.20 -8.65
N LEU A 114 -11.47 -3.27 -7.69
CA LEU A 114 -10.32 -2.43 -7.31
C LEU A 114 -9.18 -3.28 -6.78
N VAL A 115 -9.46 -4.21 -5.85
CA VAL A 115 -8.43 -5.10 -5.28
C VAL A 115 -7.83 -6.00 -6.36
N GLN A 116 -8.66 -6.59 -7.23
CA GLN A 116 -8.16 -7.43 -8.32
C GLN A 116 -7.27 -6.68 -9.32
N GLN A 117 -7.56 -5.39 -9.58
CA GLN A 117 -6.71 -4.56 -10.44
C GLN A 117 -5.33 -4.34 -9.81
N HIS A 118 -5.25 -4.20 -8.49
CA HIS A 118 -3.98 -4.14 -7.78
C HIS A 118 -3.21 -5.47 -7.83
N GLU A 119 -3.89 -6.57 -7.50
CA GLU A 119 -3.23 -7.87 -7.35
C GLU A 119 -2.69 -8.40 -8.68
N HIS A 120 -3.45 -8.28 -9.76
CA HIS A 120 -2.99 -8.73 -11.07
C HIS A 120 -2.07 -7.71 -11.76
N ALA A 121 -2.24 -6.41 -11.48
CA ALA A 121 -1.51 -5.33 -12.14
C ALA A 121 -1.58 -5.40 -13.69
N ASP A 122 -2.71 -5.88 -14.24
CA ASP A 122 -2.91 -6.04 -15.68
C ASP A 122 -3.39 -4.74 -16.36
N THR A 123 -4.03 -3.85 -15.60
CA THR A 123 -4.44 -2.52 -16.08
C THR A 123 -3.33 -1.48 -15.86
N PRO A 124 -3.27 -0.39 -16.66
CA PRO A 124 -2.34 0.70 -16.40
C PRO A 124 -2.47 1.29 -14.99
N GLU A 125 -3.69 1.54 -14.51
CA GLU A 125 -3.96 2.06 -13.18
C GLU A 125 -3.61 1.05 -12.08
N GLY A 126 -3.84 -0.24 -12.32
CA GLY A 126 -3.42 -1.32 -11.42
C GLY A 126 -1.91 -1.40 -11.27
N ARG A 127 -1.15 -1.26 -12.36
CA ARG A 127 0.32 -1.17 -12.32
C ARG A 127 0.80 0.03 -11.54
N ILE A 128 0.17 1.19 -11.74
CA ILE A 128 0.51 2.41 -11.00
C ILE A 128 0.25 2.23 -9.51
N ALA A 129 -0.90 1.66 -9.13
CA ALA A 129 -1.19 1.39 -7.73
C ALA A 129 -0.17 0.42 -7.10
N LYS A 130 0.25 -0.62 -7.84
CA LYS A 130 1.28 -1.57 -7.38
C LYS A 130 2.67 -0.94 -7.23
N ASP A 131 3.02 -0.05 -8.15
CA ASP A 131 4.23 0.76 -8.05
C ASP A 131 4.15 1.72 -6.87
N ALA A 132 2.99 2.31 -6.59
CA ALA A 132 2.76 3.19 -5.45
C ALA A 132 2.91 2.47 -4.10
N ASP A 133 2.36 1.25 -3.97
CA ASP A 133 2.54 0.38 -2.79
C ASP A 133 4.03 0.11 -2.56
N THR A 134 4.73 -0.31 -3.62
CA THR A 134 6.18 -0.56 -3.56
C THR A 134 6.96 0.71 -3.21
N LEU A 135 6.55 1.86 -3.77
CA LEU A 135 7.21 3.14 -3.56
C LEU A 135 7.02 3.63 -2.12
N GLU A 136 5.81 3.55 -1.57
CA GLU A 136 5.55 3.88 -0.17
C GLU A 136 6.48 3.09 0.75
N PHE A 137 6.55 1.77 0.55
CA PHE A 137 7.42 0.91 1.34
C PHE A 137 8.90 1.32 1.20
N ALA A 138 9.34 1.64 -0.03
CA ALA A 138 10.70 2.08 -0.29
C ALA A 138 11.01 3.39 0.44
N LEU A 139 10.14 4.40 0.34
CA LEU A 139 10.36 5.70 0.98
C LEU A 139 10.36 5.59 2.51
N GLN A 140 9.48 4.76 3.08
CA GLN A 140 9.52 4.47 4.52
C GLN A 140 10.83 3.75 4.92
N ALA A 141 11.29 2.79 4.10
CA ALA A 141 12.58 2.13 4.33
C ALA A 141 13.75 3.11 4.28
N LYS A 142 13.70 4.10 3.39
CA LYS A 142 14.70 5.16 3.27
C LYS A 142 14.74 6.04 4.54
N ILE A 143 13.58 6.43 5.06
CA ILE A 143 13.48 7.19 6.33
C ILE A 143 14.11 6.41 7.48
N HIS A 144 13.78 5.12 7.62
CA HIS A 144 14.39 4.29 8.65
C HIS A 144 15.89 4.05 8.42
N ALA A 145 16.34 3.96 7.17
CA ALA A 145 17.75 3.82 6.84
C ALA A 145 18.56 5.07 7.24
N GLU A 146 18.04 6.27 6.98
CA GLU A 146 18.66 7.54 7.39
C GLU A 146 18.65 7.72 8.91
N ALA A 147 17.68 7.11 9.61
CA ALA A 147 17.71 6.97 11.08
C ALA A 147 18.72 5.94 11.59
N GLY A 148 19.53 5.33 10.71
CA GLY A 148 20.60 4.38 11.06
C GLY A 148 20.21 2.90 10.99
N ASN A 149 19.01 2.55 10.50
CA ASN A 149 18.60 1.15 10.41
C ASN A 149 19.21 0.45 9.18
N VAL A 150 20.22 -0.38 9.42
CA VAL A 150 20.95 -1.13 8.39
C VAL A 150 20.04 -2.13 7.64
N GLN A 151 19.03 -2.71 8.30
CA GLN A 151 18.11 -3.63 7.61
C GLN A 151 17.17 -2.88 6.69
N ALA A 152 16.66 -1.72 7.11
CA ALA A 152 15.85 -0.85 6.28
C ALA A 152 16.63 -0.37 5.03
N ALA A 153 17.92 -0.04 5.18
CA ALA A 153 18.78 0.28 4.02
C ALA A 153 18.84 -0.84 2.98
N ARG A 154 18.94 -2.10 3.44
CA ARG A 154 18.89 -3.28 2.54
C ARG A 154 17.50 -3.50 1.95
N MET A 155 16.45 -3.24 2.72
CA MET A 155 15.07 -3.35 2.25
C MET A 155 14.76 -2.31 1.17
N PHE A 156 15.24 -1.07 1.34
CA PHE A 156 15.17 0.00 0.35
C PHE A 156 15.86 -0.41 -0.95
N ALA A 157 17.15 -0.75 -0.89
CA ALA A 157 17.95 -1.09 -2.08
C ALA A 157 17.37 -2.24 -2.91
N ARG A 158 16.62 -3.16 -2.30
CA ARG A 158 15.98 -4.29 -2.97
C ARG A 158 14.74 -3.89 -3.80
N GLN A 159 14.19 -2.69 -3.62
CA GLN A 159 12.94 -2.31 -4.29
C GLN A 159 13.11 -1.91 -5.75
N ALA A 160 14.29 -1.40 -6.13
CA ALA A 160 14.59 -0.88 -7.48
C ALA A 160 14.07 -1.76 -8.64
N LYS A 161 14.12 -3.09 -8.48
CA LYS A 161 13.75 -4.05 -9.53
C LYS A 161 12.23 -4.25 -9.73
N TYR A 162 11.40 -3.78 -8.80
CA TYR A 162 9.95 -4.03 -8.87
C TYR A 162 9.21 -2.97 -9.68
N PHE A 163 9.69 -1.72 -9.70
CA PHE A 163 9.04 -0.61 -10.40
C PHE A 163 8.88 -0.85 -11.90
N LYS A 164 7.69 -0.52 -12.43
CA LYS A 164 7.34 -0.70 -13.84
C LYS A 164 7.24 0.62 -14.60
N THR A 165 6.53 1.57 -14.01
CA THR A 165 6.25 2.91 -14.54
C THR A 165 7.51 3.77 -14.60
N LYS A 166 7.51 4.81 -15.44
CA LYS A 166 8.64 5.71 -15.58
C LYS A 166 8.74 6.65 -14.37
N ALA A 167 7.60 7.15 -13.92
CA ALA A 167 7.49 8.05 -12.78
C ALA A 167 8.01 7.41 -11.49
N ALA A 168 7.60 6.17 -11.18
CA ALA A 168 8.08 5.51 -9.96
C ALA A 168 9.59 5.23 -9.97
N LYS A 169 10.14 4.86 -11.14
CA LYS A 169 11.60 4.67 -11.31
C LYS A 169 12.37 5.97 -11.10
N ASP A 170 11.95 7.06 -11.76
CA ASP A 170 12.62 8.36 -11.63
C ASP A 170 12.59 8.88 -10.19
N ILE A 171 11.45 8.77 -9.50
CA ILE A 171 11.34 9.16 -8.09
C ILE A 171 12.26 8.31 -7.21
N TYR A 172 12.22 6.98 -7.36
CA TYR A 172 13.07 6.09 -6.57
C TYR A 172 14.55 6.38 -6.79
N ASP A 173 14.99 6.55 -8.04
CA ASP A 173 16.40 6.82 -8.36
C ASP A 173 16.87 8.16 -7.78
N ARG A 174 16.04 9.19 -7.83
CA ARG A 174 16.33 10.49 -7.19
C ARG A 174 16.45 10.37 -5.68
N VAL A 175 15.51 9.70 -5.03
CA VAL A 175 15.53 9.49 -3.58
C VAL A 175 16.72 8.61 -3.17
N ALA A 176 17.10 7.63 -3.98
CA ALA A 176 18.26 6.79 -3.73
C ALA A 176 19.58 7.59 -3.74
N ALA A 177 19.64 8.68 -4.50
CA ALA A 177 20.79 9.59 -4.56
C ALA A 177 20.81 10.66 -3.45
N MET A 178 19.72 10.82 -2.69
CA MET A 178 19.65 11.76 -1.56
C MET A 178 20.28 11.16 -0.30
N ASP A 179 20.84 12.00 0.56
CA ASP A 179 21.35 11.64 1.89
C ASP A 179 20.50 12.24 3.04
N ASP A 180 19.51 13.07 2.72
CA ASP A 180 18.69 13.81 3.68
C ASP A 180 17.18 13.78 3.37
N PHE A 181 16.67 12.72 2.72
CA PHE A 181 15.26 12.61 2.32
C PHE A 181 14.29 12.78 3.51
N ALA A 182 14.62 12.23 4.68
CA ALA A 182 13.83 12.33 5.89
C ALA A 182 13.83 13.74 6.51
N ASN A 183 14.73 14.63 6.09
CA ASN A 183 14.87 15.99 6.62
C ASN A 183 13.98 16.99 5.87
N CYS A 184 12.70 16.66 5.70
CA CYS A 184 11.74 17.48 4.95
C CYS A 184 11.44 18.86 5.57
N TRP A 185 11.89 19.10 6.82
CA TRP A 185 11.75 20.38 7.53
C TRP A 185 12.93 21.33 7.30
N ASN A 186 14.00 20.89 6.63
CA ASN A 186 15.06 21.78 6.16
C ASN A 186 14.55 22.56 4.94
N TRP A 187 13.80 23.61 5.21
CA TRP A 187 13.10 24.45 4.24
C TRP A 187 13.99 24.98 3.08
N LYS A 188 15.32 24.99 3.27
CA LYS A 188 16.31 25.36 2.26
C LYS A 188 16.39 24.42 1.05
N LEU A 189 15.85 23.19 1.15
CA LEU A 189 15.72 22.28 0.01
C LEU A 189 14.74 22.80 -1.08
N PHE A 190 13.93 23.81 -0.76
CA PHE A 190 12.97 24.43 -1.68
C PHE A 190 13.38 25.83 -2.16
N GLU A 191 14.53 26.36 -1.73
CA GLU A 191 15.07 27.61 -2.25
C GLU A 191 15.82 27.32 -3.56
N LYS A 192 15.26 27.80 -4.67
CA LYS A 192 15.99 28.01 -5.93
C LYS A 192 16.69 29.36 -5.92
#